data_AF-A0A2W5F0B8-F1
#
_entry.id   AF-A0A2W5F0B8-F1
#
_cell.length_a   1.000
_cell.length_b   1.000
_cell.length_c   1.000
_cell.angle_alpha   90.00
_cell.angle_beta   90.00
_cell.angle_gamma   90.00
#
_symmetry.space_group_name_H-M   'P 1'
#
loop_
_entity.id
_entity.type
_entity.pdbx_description
1 polymer ?
#
loop_
_entity_poly.entity_id
_entity_poly.type
_entity_poly.pdbx_seq_one_letter_code
_entity_poly.pdbx_strand_id
1 'polypeptide(L)'
;MKRKTAHKGKFPVELSQEERVNSIDEFKQSILPAFEENILDTALFYQDLICKINLFVPGKYMWYVVQRLTIFQMGGMVCHFTGKDLSYWKDKNPEEYFAYIYPEDIPYVMTFAKVVYEFLSKIDENDKNYYHPNLYFRLKNPDGNGYKHIMFQYIYWKYDTEHGIESILHVITDISHIEQVNPKPMLTILDEKNNVLHFSKTTNDEVDNALNSILIRHLTKREKDIIKLLAKGL
;
A
#
# COMPACT_ATOMS: atom_id res chain seq x y z
N MET A 1 -1.46 34.90 -14.93
CA MET A 1 -1.54 33.77 -13.97
C MET A 1 -0.31 32.89 -14.17
N LYS A 2 0.76 33.09 -13.38
CA LYS A 2 2.04 32.37 -13.57
C LYS A 2 1.93 30.97 -12.94
N ARG A 3 2.07 29.91 -13.75
CA ARG A 3 2.21 28.52 -13.27
C ARG A 3 3.44 28.46 -12.36
N LYS A 4 3.24 28.18 -11.07
CA LYS A 4 4.34 27.83 -10.15
C LYS A 4 4.92 26.50 -10.62
N THR A 5 6.18 26.53 -11.02
CA THR A 5 7.01 25.35 -11.28
C THR A 5 7.08 24.53 -10.00
N ALA A 6 6.80 23.22 -10.12
CA ALA A 6 6.97 22.28 -9.02
C ALA A 6 8.45 22.27 -8.60
N HIS A 7 8.73 22.60 -7.33
CA HIS A 7 10.05 22.38 -6.76
C HIS A 7 10.28 20.86 -6.69
N LYS A 8 11.33 20.38 -7.34
CA LYS A 8 11.86 19.03 -7.12
C LYS A 8 12.46 19.00 -5.70
N GLY A 9 11.64 18.70 -4.69
CA GLY A 9 12.15 18.26 -3.41
C GLY A 9 12.86 16.91 -3.62
N LYS A 10 14.02 16.72 -3.00
CA LYS A 10 14.68 15.41 -3.00
C LYS A 10 13.89 14.47 -2.09
N PHE A 11 13.67 13.24 -2.55
CA PHE A 11 13.16 12.15 -1.72
C PHE A 11 14.16 11.93 -0.57
N PRO A 12 13.73 11.68 0.67
CA PRO A 12 14.63 11.62 1.84
C PRO A 12 15.66 10.49 1.77
N VAL A 13 15.51 9.59 0.80
CA VAL A 13 16.37 8.43 0.58
C VAL A 13 16.74 8.36 -0.90
N GLU A 14 18.04 8.26 -1.21
CA GLU A 14 18.50 7.85 -2.53
C GLU A 14 18.24 6.34 -2.69
N LEU A 15 17.19 6.01 -3.45
CA LEU A 15 16.87 4.63 -3.80
C LEU A 15 17.81 4.22 -4.92
N SER A 16 18.53 3.11 -4.73
CA SER A 16 19.55 2.64 -5.68
C SER A 16 18.88 2.37 -7.01
N GLN A 17 19.39 2.97 -8.09
CA GLN A 17 19.12 2.42 -9.41
C GLN A 17 19.87 1.10 -9.46
N GLU A 18 19.14 -0.02 -9.40
CA GLU A 18 19.38 -1.21 -10.24
C GLU A 18 18.56 -2.44 -9.78
N GLU A 19 18.34 -3.29 -10.78
CA GLU A 19 17.66 -4.58 -10.83
C GLU A 19 16.14 -4.55 -10.76
N ARG A 20 15.53 -4.74 -11.94
CA ARG A 20 14.16 -5.27 -12.05
C ARG A 20 14.10 -6.54 -11.22
N VAL A 21 13.18 -6.57 -10.28
CA VAL A 21 12.72 -7.84 -9.70
C VAL A 21 11.84 -8.46 -10.78
N ASN A 22 12.39 -9.42 -11.49
CA ASN A 22 11.73 -10.08 -12.60
C ASN A 22 10.87 -11.25 -12.10
N SER A 23 11.05 -11.66 -10.85
CA SER A 23 10.26 -12.71 -10.22
C SER A 23 9.95 -12.44 -8.74
N ILE A 24 8.81 -12.99 -8.31
CA ILE A 24 8.38 -13.04 -6.92
C ILE A 24 9.42 -13.73 -6.01
N ASP A 25 10.16 -14.70 -6.52
CA ASP A 25 11.13 -15.46 -5.73
C ASP A 25 12.37 -14.62 -5.40
N GLU A 26 12.80 -13.75 -6.31
CA GLU A 26 13.83 -12.73 -6.03
C GLU A 26 13.36 -11.76 -4.93
N PHE A 27 12.09 -11.34 -4.97
CA PHE A 27 11.49 -10.50 -3.93
C PHE A 27 11.48 -11.21 -2.56
N LYS A 28 11.02 -12.47 -2.51
CA LYS A 28 11.00 -13.29 -1.28
C LYS A 28 12.38 -13.41 -0.64
N GLN A 29 13.40 -13.69 -1.45
CA GLN A 29 14.77 -13.86 -0.96
C GLN A 29 15.34 -12.57 -0.36
N SER A 30 14.93 -11.39 -0.86
CA SER A 30 15.37 -10.10 -0.31
C SER A 30 14.68 -9.69 1.00
N ILE A 31 13.57 -10.34 1.38
CA ILE A 31 12.71 -9.92 2.51
C ILE A 31 12.77 -10.89 3.70
N LEU A 32 13.29 -12.11 3.53
CA LEU A 32 13.26 -13.15 4.55
C LEU A 32 14.65 -13.45 5.15
N PRO A 33 15.08 -12.78 6.24
CA PRO A 33 15.95 -13.43 7.22
C PRO A 33 15.21 -14.59 7.92
N ALA A 34 15.98 -15.51 8.50
CA ALA A 34 15.45 -16.65 9.26
C ALA A 34 14.99 -16.20 10.66
N PHE A 35 13.81 -16.65 11.13
CA PHE A 35 13.24 -16.22 12.42
C PHE A 35 12.52 -17.35 13.17
N GLU A 36 12.56 -17.29 14.51
CA GLU A 36 11.76 -18.13 15.44
C GLU A 36 10.32 -17.59 15.61
N GLU A 37 9.35 -18.50 15.81
CA GLU A 37 7.90 -18.21 15.77
C GLU A 37 7.35 -17.64 17.10
N ASN A 38 6.53 -16.58 17.03
CA ASN A 38 5.60 -16.24 18.10
C ASN A 38 4.25 -15.72 17.58
N ILE A 39 3.29 -16.65 17.42
CA ILE A 39 2.03 -16.46 16.68
C ILE A 39 0.96 -15.68 17.48
N LEU A 40 0.94 -15.82 18.81
CA LEU A 40 -0.15 -15.31 19.66
C LEU A 40 -0.10 -13.78 19.83
N ASP A 41 1.09 -13.20 19.78
CA ASP A 41 1.32 -11.76 19.98
C ASP A 41 0.79 -10.92 18.81
N THR A 42 0.89 -11.43 17.58
CA THR A 42 0.53 -10.69 16.36
C THR A 42 -0.97 -10.40 16.24
N ALA A 43 -1.85 -11.33 16.63
CA ALA A 43 -3.30 -11.11 16.56
C ALA A 43 -3.76 -10.00 17.52
N LEU A 44 -3.23 -10.01 18.75
CA LEU A 44 -3.56 -9.02 19.77
C LEU A 44 -3.01 -7.63 19.40
N PHE A 45 -1.81 -7.59 18.82
CA PHE A 45 -1.14 -6.36 18.40
C PHE A 45 -2.00 -5.47 17.49
N TYR A 46 -2.71 -6.07 16.52
CA TYR A 46 -3.53 -5.32 15.56
C TYR A 46 -4.98 -5.12 15.98
N GLN A 47 -5.43 -5.74 17.08
CA GLN A 47 -6.86 -5.81 17.43
C GLN A 47 -7.51 -4.42 17.54
N ASP A 48 -6.84 -3.48 18.21
CA ASP A 48 -7.34 -2.12 18.42
C ASP A 48 -7.45 -1.34 17.11
N LEU A 49 -6.51 -1.54 16.18
CA LEU A 49 -6.53 -0.91 14.86
C LEU A 49 -7.65 -1.53 14.02
N ILE A 50 -7.76 -2.85 14.00
CA ILE A 50 -8.78 -3.60 13.26
C ILE A 50 -10.20 -3.14 13.65
N CYS A 51 -10.46 -2.98 14.95
CA CYS A 51 -11.74 -2.50 15.47
C CYS A 51 -12.11 -1.08 15.00
N LYS A 52 -11.15 -0.29 14.53
CA LYS A 52 -11.35 1.10 14.11
C LYS A 52 -11.31 1.31 12.60
N ILE A 53 -10.95 0.30 11.80
CA ILE A 53 -10.80 0.42 10.33
C ILE A 53 -12.07 1.02 9.69
N ASN A 54 -13.25 0.59 10.13
CA ASN A 54 -14.54 1.06 9.60
C ASN A 54 -14.76 2.58 9.76
N LEU A 55 -14.04 3.25 10.67
CA LEU A 55 -14.15 4.69 10.88
C LEU A 55 -13.39 5.51 9.83
N PHE A 56 -12.43 4.90 9.12
CA PHE A 56 -11.49 5.61 8.25
C PHE A 56 -11.51 5.15 6.79
N VAL A 57 -12.27 4.10 6.47
CA VAL A 57 -12.42 3.59 5.10
C VAL A 57 -13.58 4.27 4.38
N PRO A 58 -13.35 4.84 3.17
CA PRO A 58 -14.39 5.56 2.43
C PRO A 58 -15.44 4.65 1.74
N GLY A 59 -15.31 3.32 1.83
CA GLY A 59 -16.15 2.39 1.09
C GLY A 59 -16.17 0.99 1.68
N LYS A 60 -16.69 0.03 0.91
CA LYS A 60 -16.60 -1.40 1.26
C LYS A 60 -15.14 -1.78 1.38
N TYR A 61 -14.79 -2.58 2.37
CA TYR A 61 -13.40 -2.90 2.64
C TYR A 61 -13.20 -4.35 3.09
N MET A 62 -11.98 -4.82 2.91
CA MET A 62 -11.44 -5.98 3.59
C MET A 62 -10.06 -5.63 4.15
N TRP A 63 -9.57 -6.45 5.06
CA TRP A 63 -8.25 -6.28 5.64
C TRP A 63 -7.60 -7.63 5.86
N TYR A 64 -6.28 -7.66 5.86
CA TYR A 64 -5.53 -8.85 6.21
C TYR A 64 -4.19 -8.51 6.83
N VAL A 65 -3.77 -9.36 7.75
CA VAL A 65 -2.44 -9.33 8.35
C VAL A 65 -1.58 -10.33 7.59
N VAL A 66 -0.49 -9.84 7.03
CA VAL A 66 0.57 -10.69 6.47
C VAL A 66 1.60 -10.92 7.53
N GLN A 67 1.95 -12.16 7.77
CA GLN A 67 3.10 -12.56 8.57
C GLN A 67 3.95 -13.48 7.70
N ARG A 68 5.24 -13.14 7.51
CA ARG A 68 6.17 -13.93 6.67
C ARG A 68 5.62 -14.28 5.28
N LEU A 69 5.06 -13.29 4.58
CA LEU A 69 4.47 -13.46 3.23
C LEU A 69 3.33 -14.50 3.18
N THR A 70 2.68 -14.73 4.31
CA THR A 70 1.50 -15.59 4.43
C THR A 70 0.38 -14.80 5.08
N ILE A 71 -0.85 -14.99 4.61
CA ILE A 71 -2.04 -14.39 5.19
C ILE A 71 -2.32 -15.11 6.51
N PHE A 72 -1.98 -14.43 7.61
CA PHE A 72 -2.15 -14.93 8.96
C PHE A 72 -3.60 -14.77 9.42
N GLN A 73 -4.15 -13.58 9.21
CA GLN A 73 -5.51 -13.23 9.61
C GLN A 73 -6.14 -12.34 8.56
N MET A 74 -7.45 -12.46 8.38
CA MET A 74 -8.20 -11.66 7.41
C MET A 74 -9.60 -11.36 7.96
N GLY A 75 -10.20 -10.28 7.49
CA GLY A 75 -11.57 -9.92 7.83
C GLY A 75 -12.17 -8.87 6.90
N GLY A 76 -13.35 -8.38 7.28
CA GLY A 76 -14.15 -7.49 6.45
C GLY A 76 -14.90 -8.25 5.34
N MET A 77 -15.15 -7.58 4.22
CA MET A 77 -16.01 -8.08 3.15
C MET A 77 -15.25 -8.93 2.11
N VAL A 78 -14.45 -9.91 2.53
CA VAL A 78 -13.53 -10.66 1.65
C VAL A 78 -14.21 -11.25 0.41
N CYS A 79 -15.37 -11.89 0.59
CA CYS A 79 -16.14 -12.48 -0.51
C CYS A 79 -16.58 -11.42 -1.54
N HIS A 80 -16.80 -10.16 -1.13
CA HIS A 80 -17.10 -9.06 -2.06
C HIS A 80 -15.91 -8.71 -2.96
N PHE A 81 -14.67 -8.94 -2.52
CA PHE A 81 -13.47 -8.64 -3.30
C PHE A 81 -13.01 -9.83 -4.13
N THR A 82 -13.09 -11.05 -3.59
CA THR A 82 -12.46 -12.22 -4.21
C THR A 82 -13.45 -13.30 -4.66
N GLY A 83 -14.71 -13.23 -4.23
CA GLY A 83 -15.68 -14.32 -4.41
C GLY A 83 -15.35 -15.58 -3.61
N LYS A 84 -14.43 -15.47 -2.63
CA LYS A 84 -14.01 -16.56 -1.75
C LYS A 84 -14.27 -16.18 -0.31
N ASP A 85 -14.56 -17.17 0.52
CA ASP A 85 -14.74 -16.97 1.94
C ASP A 85 -13.40 -16.85 2.67
N LEU A 86 -13.44 -16.36 3.91
CA LEU A 86 -12.28 -16.17 4.77
C LEU A 86 -11.41 -17.43 4.93
N SER A 87 -12.04 -18.60 5.05
CA SER A 87 -11.35 -19.88 5.23
C SER A 87 -10.50 -20.28 4.04
N TYR A 88 -10.84 -19.83 2.82
CA TYR A 88 -10.03 -20.09 1.63
C TYR A 88 -8.68 -19.38 1.69
N TRP A 89 -8.64 -18.21 2.31
CA TRP A 89 -7.47 -17.32 2.36
C TRP A 89 -6.54 -17.58 3.53
N LYS A 90 -6.93 -18.41 4.49
CA LYS A 90 -6.07 -18.75 5.61
C LYS A 90 -4.83 -19.49 5.11
N ASP A 91 -3.65 -19.10 5.58
CA ASP A 91 -2.36 -19.72 5.25
C ASP A 91 -1.99 -19.62 3.75
N LYS A 92 -2.69 -18.77 3.00
CA LYS A 92 -2.42 -18.49 1.59
C LYS A 92 -1.35 -17.43 1.45
N ASN A 93 -0.60 -17.50 0.35
CA ASN A 93 0.32 -16.45 0.00
C ASN A 93 -0.47 -15.22 -0.55
N PRO A 94 -0.19 -13.99 -0.10
CA PRO A 94 -0.77 -12.78 -0.66
C PRO A 94 -0.64 -12.66 -2.19
N GLU A 95 0.36 -13.28 -2.82
CA GLU A 95 0.51 -13.33 -4.28
C GLU A 95 -0.64 -14.02 -4.99
N GLU A 96 -1.38 -14.90 -4.31
CA GLU A 96 -2.62 -15.45 -4.88
C GLU A 96 -3.65 -14.34 -5.15
N TYR A 97 -3.53 -13.15 -4.54
CA TYR A 97 -4.30 -11.96 -4.93
C TYR A 97 -3.93 -11.41 -6.31
N PHE A 98 -2.73 -11.65 -6.82
CA PHE A 98 -2.30 -11.11 -8.12
C PHE A 98 -3.14 -11.66 -9.27
N ALA A 99 -3.69 -12.86 -9.13
CA ALA A 99 -4.64 -13.44 -10.07
C ALA A 99 -5.93 -12.61 -10.22
N TYR A 100 -6.25 -11.76 -9.24
CA TYR A 100 -7.41 -10.89 -9.23
C TYR A 100 -7.08 -9.46 -9.71
N ILE A 101 -5.80 -9.11 -9.90
CA ILE A 101 -5.40 -7.78 -10.37
C ILE A 101 -5.67 -7.68 -11.89
N TYR A 102 -6.06 -6.50 -12.35
CA TYR A 102 -6.14 -6.24 -13.79
C TYR A 102 -4.77 -6.51 -14.44
N PRO A 103 -4.65 -7.34 -15.50
CA PRO A 103 -3.36 -7.82 -15.98
C PRO A 103 -2.33 -6.71 -16.27
N GLU A 104 -2.78 -5.58 -16.81
CA GLU A 104 -1.95 -4.44 -17.16
C GLU A 104 -1.52 -3.61 -15.93
N ASP A 105 -2.20 -3.78 -14.79
CA ASP A 105 -1.84 -3.14 -13.53
C ASP A 105 -0.76 -3.96 -12.76
N ILE A 106 -0.61 -5.26 -13.05
CA ILE A 106 0.31 -6.15 -12.33
C ILE A 106 1.76 -5.63 -12.30
N PRO A 107 2.40 -5.24 -13.44
CA PRO A 107 3.78 -4.77 -13.41
C PRO A 107 3.97 -3.56 -12.50
N TYR A 108 3.00 -2.63 -12.51
CA TYR A 108 3.02 -1.45 -11.66
C TYR A 108 2.89 -1.80 -10.18
N VAL A 109 1.94 -2.66 -9.82
CA VAL A 109 1.73 -3.07 -8.42
C VAL A 109 2.97 -3.74 -7.86
N MET A 110 3.63 -4.61 -8.65
CA MET A 110 4.89 -5.24 -8.26
C MET A 110 6.01 -4.23 -8.04
N THR A 111 6.19 -3.29 -8.97
CA THR A 111 7.16 -2.21 -8.81
C THR A 111 6.86 -1.35 -7.59
N PHE A 112 5.60 -0.98 -7.36
CA PHE A 112 5.20 -0.18 -6.20
C PHE A 112 5.44 -0.91 -4.89
N ALA A 113 5.13 -2.21 -4.81
CA ALA A 113 5.45 -3.02 -3.66
C ALA A 113 6.97 -2.98 -3.38
N LYS A 114 7.80 -3.25 -4.39
CA LYS A 114 9.27 -3.15 -4.27
C LYS A 114 9.71 -1.80 -3.73
N VAL A 115 9.23 -0.70 -4.33
CA VAL A 115 9.56 0.67 -3.91
C VAL A 115 9.18 0.92 -2.45
N VAL A 116 8.00 0.46 -2.01
CA VAL A 116 7.55 0.60 -0.63
C VAL A 116 8.48 -0.13 0.34
N TYR A 117 8.85 -1.39 0.03
CA TYR A 117 9.76 -2.15 0.87
C TYR A 117 11.16 -1.54 0.92
N GLU A 118 11.75 -1.14 -0.21
CA GLU A 118 13.04 -0.47 -0.27
C GLU A 118 13.05 0.90 0.44
N PHE A 119 11.94 1.62 0.37
CA PHE A 119 11.77 2.88 1.07
C PHE A 119 11.77 2.66 2.59
N LEU A 120 10.95 1.73 3.08
CA LEU A 120 10.80 1.46 4.50
C LEU A 120 12.02 0.79 5.12
N SER A 121 12.81 0.05 4.35
CA SER A 121 14.06 -0.54 4.85
C SER A 121 15.15 0.51 5.11
N LYS A 122 15.05 1.69 4.49
CA LYS A 122 16.03 2.79 4.61
C LYS A 122 15.60 3.92 5.54
N ILE A 123 14.38 3.89 6.06
CA ILE A 123 13.88 4.85 7.03
C ILE A 123 14.28 4.43 8.45
N ASP A 124 14.61 5.42 9.28
CA ASP A 124 14.84 5.21 10.71
C ASP A 124 13.63 4.55 11.38
N GLU A 125 13.88 3.54 12.22
CA GLU A 125 12.84 2.74 12.89
C GLU A 125 11.73 3.58 13.53
N ASN A 126 12.12 4.61 14.27
CA ASN A 126 11.19 5.50 14.98
C ASN A 126 10.29 6.30 14.04
N ASP A 127 10.65 6.39 12.76
CA ASP A 127 9.94 7.18 11.76
C ASP A 127 9.06 6.34 10.83
N LYS A 128 9.25 5.01 10.76
CA LYS A 128 8.56 4.13 9.80
C LYS A 128 7.03 4.17 9.92
N ASN A 129 6.51 4.27 11.14
CA ASN A 129 5.05 4.32 11.41
C ASN A 129 4.38 5.65 11.05
N TYR A 130 5.14 6.69 10.67
CA TYR A 130 4.59 7.95 10.15
C TYR A 130 4.44 7.95 8.63
N TYR A 131 4.89 6.89 7.95
CA TYR A 131 4.75 6.75 6.51
C TYR A 131 3.60 5.80 6.19
N HIS A 132 2.64 6.30 5.41
CA HIS A 132 1.44 5.56 5.01
C HIS A 132 1.40 5.37 3.49
N PRO A 133 2.01 4.29 2.96
CA PRO A 133 1.91 3.94 1.56
C PRO A 133 0.50 3.49 1.15
N ASN A 134 0.02 3.99 0.01
CA ASN A 134 -1.23 3.56 -0.60
C ASN A 134 -1.03 3.34 -2.10
N LEU A 135 -1.51 2.20 -2.59
CA LEU A 135 -1.53 1.84 -4.01
C LEU A 135 -2.97 1.92 -4.50
N TYR A 136 -3.13 2.40 -5.71
CA TYR A 136 -4.42 2.47 -6.39
C TYR A 136 -4.31 1.67 -7.67
N PHE A 137 -5.18 0.69 -7.86
CA PHE A 137 -5.20 -0.18 -9.03
C PHE A 137 -6.55 -0.86 -9.16
N ARG A 138 -6.73 -1.66 -10.21
CA ARG A 138 -7.98 -2.36 -10.50
C ARG A 138 -7.93 -3.81 -10.06
N LEU A 139 -9.02 -4.24 -9.43
CA LEU A 139 -9.28 -5.62 -9.06
C LEU A 139 -10.44 -6.16 -9.89
N LYS A 140 -10.34 -7.39 -10.38
CA LYS A 140 -11.39 -8.09 -11.11
C LYS A 140 -12.58 -8.31 -10.18
N ASN A 141 -13.78 -8.08 -10.69
CA ASN A 141 -14.99 -8.40 -9.93
C ASN A 141 -15.12 -9.92 -9.74
N PRO A 142 -15.63 -10.40 -8.60
CA PRO A 142 -15.83 -11.83 -8.36
C PRO A 142 -16.67 -12.57 -9.40
N ASP A 143 -17.64 -11.88 -10.00
CA ASP A 143 -18.50 -12.40 -11.07
C ASP A 143 -17.81 -12.48 -12.43
N GLY A 144 -16.57 -11.95 -12.52
CA GLY A 144 -15.77 -11.88 -13.73
C GLY A 144 -16.14 -10.74 -14.68
N ASN A 145 -17.15 -9.93 -14.35
CA ASN A 145 -17.62 -8.84 -15.22
C ASN A 145 -16.98 -7.52 -14.82
N GLY A 146 -15.91 -7.18 -15.52
CA GLY A 146 -15.21 -5.91 -15.34
C GLY A 146 -14.37 -5.85 -14.06
N TYR A 147 -14.08 -4.61 -13.66
CA TYR A 147 -13.10 -4.32 -12.63
C TYR A 147 -13.61 -3.22 -11.71
N LYS A 148 -13.20 -3.29 -10.43
CA LYS A 148 -13.38 -2.25 -9.43
C LYS A 148 -12.07 -1.54 -9.17
N HIS A 149 -12.16 -0.24 -8.91
CA HIS A 149 -11.01 0.53 -8.45
C HIS A 149 -10.83 0.30 -6.96
N ILE A 150 -9.62 -0.05 -6.55
CA ILE A 150 -9.30 -0.26 -5.15
C ILE A 150 -8.18 0.66 -4.68
N MET A 151 -8.25 0.98 -3.40
CA MET A 151 -7.16 1.57 -2.63
C MET A 151 -6.61 0.48 -1.70
N PHE A 152 -5.37 0.10 -1.91
CA PHE A 152 -4.60 -0.81 -1.07
C PHE A 152 -3.70 0.00 -0.15
N GLN A 153 -3.83 -0.18 1.15
CA GLN A 153 -3.14 0.62 2.16
C GLN A 153 -2.27 -0.27 3.03
N TYR A 154 -1.06 0.20 3.31
CA TYR A 154 -0.19 -0.33 4.35
C TYR A 154 -0.48 0.45 5.63
N ILE A 155 -1.26 -0.11 6.54
CA ILE A 155 -1.79 0.62 7.70
C ILE A 155 -0.77 0.67 8.83
N TYR A 156 -0.16 -0.46 9.15
CA TYR A 156 0.74 -0.54 10.29
C TYR A 156 1.69 -1.73 10.14
N TRP A 157 2.90 -1.56 10.68
CA TRP A 157 4.00 -2.51 10.58
C TRP A 157 4.39 -2.95 11.98
N LYS A 158 4.55 -4.25 12.17
CA LYS A 158 5.21 -4.81 13.36
C LYS A 158 6.62 -5.22 12.95
N TYR A 159 7.59 -4.76 13.73
CA TYR A 159 9.00 -5.08 13.53
C TYR A 159 9.47 -6.06 14.60
N ASP A 160 10.39 -6.94 14.23
CA ASP A 160 11.04 -7.87 15.17
C ASP A 160 12.20 -7.20 15.93
N THR A 161 12.87 -7.98 16.79
CA THR A 161 14.01 -7.52 17.60
C THR A 161 15.27 -7.22 16.80
N GLU A 162 15.36 -7.70 15.56
CA GLU A 162 16.44 -7.40 14.61
C GLU A 162 16.02 -6.30 13.61
N HIS A 163 14.88 -5.65 13.86
CA HIS A 163 14.29 -4.58 13.06
C HIS A 163 13.82 -5.01 11.66
N GLY A 164 13.67 -6.32 11.44
CA GLY A 164 12.99 -6.89 10.27
C GLY A 164 11.48 -6.67 10.34
N ILE A 165 10.79 -6.78 9.19
CA ILE A 165 9.33 -6.69 9.14
C ILE A 165 8.76 -8.05 9.54
N GLU A 166 8.22 -8.14 10.76
CA GLU A 166 7.60 -9.35 11.28
C GLU A 166 6.21 -9.58 10.66
N SER A 167 5.40 -8.52 10.63
CA SER A 167 4.05 -8.55 10.06
C SER A 167 3.56 -7.17 9.63
N ILE A 168 2.51 -7.15 8.82
CA ILE A 168 1.92 -5.93 8.27
C ILE A 168 0.40 -6.07 8.25
N LEU A 169 -0.31 -5.03 8.69
CA LEU A 169 -1.75 -4.90 8.47
C LEU A 169 -2.02 -4.13 7.17
N HIS A 170 -2.71 -4.78 6.23
CA HIS A 170 -3.20 -4.16 5.01
C HIS A 170 -4.71 -3.95 5.06
N VAL A 171 -5.16 -2.87 4.43
CA VAL A 171 -6.57 -2.59 4.18
C VAL A 171 -6.79 -2.36 2.70
N ILE A 172 -7.81 -3.00 2.15
CA ILE A 172 -8.23 -2.83 0.75
C ILE A 172 -9.63 -2.26 0.76
N THR A 173 -9.81 -1.11 0.12
CA THR A 173 -11.10 -0.41 0.02
C THR A 173 -11.54 -0.29 -1.43
N ASP A 174 -12.81 -0.59 -1.69
CA ASP A 174 -13.47 -0.30 -2.96
C ASP A 174 -13.76 1.20 -3.06
N ILE A 175 -13.09 1.85 -3.99
CA ILE A 175 -13.19 3.28 -4.26
C ILE A 175 -13.78 3.55 -5.65
N SER A 176 -14.52 2.59 -6.22
CA SER A 176 -15.11 2.72 -7.56
C SER A 176 -16.12 3.86 -7.67
N HIS A 177 -16.62 4.36 -6.55
CA HIS A 177 -17.48 5.54 -6.48
C HIS A 177 -16.73 6.87 -6.63
N ILE A 178 -15.39 6.86 -6.56
CA ILE A 178 -14.54 8.04 -6.74
C ILE A 178 -14.10 8.09 -8.21
N GLU A 179 -14.52 9.11 -8.94
CA GLU A 179 -14.16 9.29 -10.35
C GLU A 179 -12.64 9.41 -10.52
N GLN A 180 -12.04 8.49 -11.28
CA GLN A 180 -10.60 8.51 -11.55
C GLN A 180 -10.30 9.20 -12.87
N VAL A 181 -9.79 10.43 -12.79
CA VAL A 181 -9.21 11.14 -13.95
C VAL A 181 -7.88 10.47 -14.29
N ASN A 182 -7.94 9.48 -15.19
CA ASN A 182 -6.85 8.60 -15.67
C ASN A 182 -6.66 7.33 -14.81
N PRO A 183 -7.24 6.17 -15.20
CA PRO A 183 -7.37 4.95 -14.39
C PRO A 183 -6.07 4.14 -14.24
N LYS A 184 -4.91 4.77 -14.43
CA LYS A 184 -3.62 4.08 -14.32
C LYS A 184 -3.28 3.81 -12.85
N PRO A 185 -2.53 2.74 -12.56
CA PRO A 185 -2.02 2.50 -11.23
C PRO A 185 -1.25 3.69 -10.69
N MET A 186 -1.40 3.92 -9.39
CA MET A 186 -0.75 5.04 -8.69
C MET A 186 -0.20 4.57 -7.36
N LEU A 187 0.98 5.05 -7.00
CA LEU A 187 1.55 4.93 -5.66
C LEU A 187 1.50 6.30 -5.00
N THR A 188 1.12 6.32 -3.73
CA THR A 188 1.27 7.47 -2.85
C THR A 188 1.95 7.02 -1.56
N ILE A 189 2.76 7.89 -0.97
CA ILE A 189 3.32 7.70 0.37
C ILE A 189 3.08 9.01 1.11
N LEU A 190 2.23 8.95 2.13
CA LEU A 190 2.00 10.07 3.03
C LEU A 190 3.04 10.03 4.14
N ASP A 191 3.85 11.08 4.25
CA ASP A 191 4.68 11.38 5.41
C ASP A 191 3.86 12.26 6.36
N GLU A 192 3.33 11.64 7.41
CA GLU A 192 2.48 12.30 8.41
C GLU A 192 3.27 13.35 9.20
N LYS A 193 4.51 13.01 9.60
CA LYS A 193 5.39 13.84 10.43
C LYS A 193 5.69 15.17 9.74
N ASN A 194 6.05 15.14 8.47
CA ASN A 194 6.39 16.34 7.69
C ASN A 194 5.21 16.89 6.89
N ASN A 195 4.04 16.24 6.93
CA ASN A 195 2.86 16.58 6.14
C ASN A 195 3.17 16.66 4.63
N VAL A 196 3.90 15.68 4.12
CA VAL A 196 4.33 15.60 2.72
C VAL A 196 3.60 14.45 2.05
N LEU A 197 3.09 14.69 0.84
CA LEU A 197 2.54 13.63 0.01
C LEU A 197 3.50 13.38 -1.16
N HIS A 198 4.09 12.20 -1.15
CA HIS A 198 4.82 11.68 -2.29
C HIS A 198 3.84 10.92 -3.17
N PHE A 199 3.89 11.14 -4.47
CA PHE A 199 3.06 10.36 -5.40
C PHE A 199 3.82 10.09 -6.70
N SER A 200 3.59 8.91 -7.25
CA SER A 200 4.11 8.51 -8.56
C SER A 200 2.94 8.14 -9.49
N LYS A 201 2.94 8.74 -10.68
CA LYS A 201 2.06 8.37 -11.79
C LYS A 201 2.92 7.74 -12.86
N THR A 202 3.29 6.47 -12.68
CA THR A 202 4.17 5.79 -13.63
C THR A 202 3.45 5.57 -14.96
N THR A 203 4.07 5.98 -16.07
CA THR A 203 3.68 5.55 -17.43
C THR A 203 4.46 4.29 -17.83
N ASN A 204 3.98 3.52 -18.82
CA ASN A 204 4.58 2.22 -19.21
C ASN A 204 6.10 2.31 -19.52
N ASP A 205 6.58 3.46 -20.00
CA ASP A 205 8.01 3.69 -20.31
C ASP A 205 8.87 4.01 -19.07
N GLU A 206 8.25 4.21 -17.90
CA GLU A 206 8.89 4.67 -16.66
C GLU A 206 8.97 3.59 -15.57
N VAL A 207 8.59 2.35 -15.86
CA VAL A 207 8.64 1.25 -14.88
C VAL A 207 10.08 1.02 -14.38
N ASP A 208 11.08 1.25 -15.22
CA ASP A 208 12.51 1.18 -14.85
C ASP A 208 13.01 2.41 -14.10
N ASN A 209 12.26 3.52 -14.12
CA ASN A 209 12.62 4.80 -13.52
C ASN A 209 11.61 5.28 -12.46
N ALA A 210 10.76 4.38 -11.95
CA ALA A 210 9.66 4.72 -11.03
C ALA A 210 10.13 5.49 -9.77
N LEU A 211 11.39 5.31 -9.39
CA LEU A 211 12.09 6.02 -8.32
C LEU A 211 12.38 7.49 -8.65
N ASN A 212 12.79 7.76 -9.90
CA ASN A 212 13.13 9.10 -10.39
C ASN A 212 11.89 9.94 -10.74
N SER A 213 10.72 9.29 -10.90
CA SER A 213 9.45 9.94 -11.25
C SER A 213 8.58 10.30 -10.04
N ILE A 214 9.00 10.02 -8.81
CA ILE A 214 8.25 10.39 -7.61
C ILE A 214 8.21 11.91 -7.47
N LEU A 215 7.02 12.47 -7.57
CA LEU A 215 6.77 13.89 -7.39
C LEU A 215 6.45 14.17 -5.92
N ILE A 216 7.18 15.10 -5.33
CA ILE A 216 6.90 15.61 -3.99
C ILE A 216 5.91 16.76 -4.10
N ARG A 217 4.77 16.65 -3.41
CA ARG A 217 3.83 17.77 -3.23
C ARG A 217 3.63 18.07 -1.76
N HIS A 218 3.77 19.34 -1.43
CA HIS A 218 3.36 19.87 -0.14
C HIS A 218 1.90 20.34 -0.25
N LEU A 219 1.07 19.91 0.69
CA LEU A 219 -0.26 20.47 0.84
C LEU A 219 -0.14 21.94 1.26
N THR A 220 -0.74 22.82 0.48
CA THR A 220 -0.86 24.24 0.82
C THR A 220 -1.72 24.42 2.06
N LYS A 221 -1.59 25.58 2.73
CA LYS A 221 -2.41 25.91 3.91
C LYS A 221 -3.92 25.76 3.62
N ARG A 222 -4.37 26.25 2.45
CA ARG A 222 -5.77 26.15 2.03
C ARG A 222 -6.22 24.71 1.81
N GLU A 223 -5.40 23.87 1.17
CA GLU A 223 -5.73 22.45 1.00
C GLU A 223 -5.85 21.73 2.35
N LYS A 224 -4.95 22.03 3.31
CA LYS A 224 -5.05 21.50 4.68
C LYS A 224 -6.32 21.96 5.38
N ASP A 225 -6.68 23.23 5.24
CA ASP A 225 -7.90 23.78 5.84
C ASP A 225 -9.16 23.10 5.24
N ILE A 226 -9.19 22.89 3.92
CA ILE A 226 -10.27 22.15 3.25
C ILE A 226 -10.36 20.71 3.76
N ILE A 227 -9.24 19.99 3.83
CA ILE A 227 -9.22 18.61 4.33
C ILE A 227 -9.71 18.53 5.79
N LYS A 228 -9.33 19.50 6.63
CA LYS A 228 -9.81 19.58 8.03
C LYS A 228 -11.31 19.82 8.12
N LEU A 229 -11.89 20.57 7.18
CA LEU A 229 -13.34 20.79 7.11
C LEU A 229 -14.05 19.51 6.64
N LEU A 230 -13.56 18.89 5.57
CA LEU A 230 -14.10 17.64 5.05
C LEU A 230 -14.07 16.52 6.12
N ALA A 231 -12.98 16.39 6.88
CA ALA A 231 -12.87 15.43 7.97
C ALA A 231 -13.86 15.68 9.12
N LYS A 232 -14.39 16.91 9.25
CA LYS A 232 -15.45 17.26 10.21
C LYS A 232 -16.86 17.12 9.62
N GLY A 233 -16.98 16.73 8.35
CA GLY A 233 -18.24 16.71 7.63
C GLY A 233 -18.77 18.11 7.27
N LEU A 234 -17.88 19.09 7.12
CA LEU A 234 -18.18 20.48 6.74
C LEU A 234 -17.76 20.81 5.31
#